data_AF-A0A9Q8PIF8-F1
#
_entry.id   AF-A0A9Q8PIF8-F1
#
_cell.length_a   1.000
_cell.length_b   1.000
_cell.length_c   1.000
_cell.angle_alpha   90.00
_cell.angle_beta   90.00
_cell.angle_gamma   90.00
#
_symmetry.space_group_name_H-M   'P 1'
#
loop_
_entity.id
_entity.type
_entity.pdbx_description
1 polymer ?
#
loop_
_entity_poly.entity_id
_entity_poly.type
_entity_poly.pdbx_seq_one_letter_code
_entity_poly.pdbx_strand_id
1 'polypeptide(L)'
;MHASDPSLPPSAVGAGCGPMPADLYPVRIPSVHRYTEAVILLYVKHRQELQAQFWAAMLTYVEEYIDPYGRLNHGLLPPSMRRYLHDRDTGDVELEAAIANLERDLQLEAAP
;
A
#
# COMPACT_ATOMS: atom_id res chain seq x y z
N MET A 1 3.41 -13.26 -4.23
CA MET A 1 2.78 -12.94 -5.52
C MET A 1 3.87 -12.95 -6.59
N HIS A 2 3.55 -13.23 -7.85
CA HIS A 2 4.51 -13.15 -8.96
C HIS A 2 4.17 -11.96 -9.86
N ALA A 3 5.17 -11.30 -10.44
CA ALA A 3 4.95 -10.16 -11.35
C ALA A 3 4.22 -10.53 -12.65
N SER A 4 4.27 -11.80 -13.03
CA SER A 4 3.62 -12.39 -14.19
C SER A 4 2.45 -13.31 -13.80
N ASP A 5 1.85 -13.08 -12.64
CA ASP A 5 0.66 -13.80 -12.19
C ASP A 5 -0.45 -13.70 -13.26
N PRO A 6 -0.93 -14.84 -13.80
CA PRO A 6 -1.90 -14.86 -14.90
C PRO A 6 -3.29 -14.38 -14.48
N SER A 7 -3.54 -14.20 -13.18
CA SER A 7 -4.75 -13.53 -12.73
C SER A 7 -4.73 -12.05 -13.04
N LEU A 8 -3.56 -11.42 -13.23
CA LEU A 8 -3.45 -9.98 -13.54
C LEU A 8 -3.96 -9.68 -14.96
N PRO A 9 -4.53 -8.48 -15.19
CA PRO A 9 -5.00 -8.09 -16.52
C PRO A 9 -3.88 -8.14 -17.57
N PRO A 10 -4.15 -8.55 -18.83
CA PRO A 10 -3.12 -8.71 -19.87
C PRO A 10 -2.39 -7.41 -20.23
N SER A 11 -3.08 -6.28 -20.16
CA SER A 11 -2.52 -4.95 -20.38
C SER A 11 -3.36 -3.94 -19.62
N ALA A 12 -2.87 -3.55 -18.45
CA ALA A 12 -3.41 -2.47 -17.65
C ALA A 12 -2.23 -1.63 -17.13
N VAL A 13 -2.34 -0.31 -17.26
CA VAL A 13 -1.33 0.60 -16.70
C VAL A 13 -1.25 0.36 -15.19
N GLY A 14 -0.05 0.06 -14.69
CA GLY A 14 0.21 -0.16 -13.26
C GLY A 14 -0.30 -1.48 -12.65
N ALA A 15 -1.12 -2.25 -13.36
CA ALA A 15 -1.70 -3.49 -12.83
C ALA A 15 -1.59 -4.71 -13.76
N GLY A 16 -0.99 -4.55 -14.93
CA GLY A 16 -0.89 -5.61 -15.92
C GLY A 16 0.07 -6.73 -15.55
N CYS A 17 -0.16 -7.92 -16.10
CA CYS A 17 0.85 -8.97 -16.06
C CYS A 17 2.07 -8.53 -16.87
N GLY A 18 3.28 -8.74 -16.34
CA GLY A 18 4.51 -8.48 -17.08
C GLY A 18 4.61 -9.36 -18.35
N PRO A 19 5.38 -8.95 -19.37
CA PRO A 19 5.50 -9.68 -20.63
C PRO A 19 6.30 -11.00 -20.50
N MET A 20 6.91 -11.25 -19.35
CA MET A 20 7.73 -12.44 -19.10
C MET A 20 6.87 -13.59 -18.55
N PRO A 21 6.97 -14.80 -19.10
CA PRO A 21 6.27 -15.97 -18.58
C PRO A 21 6.67 -16.29 -17.13
N ALA A 22 5.68 -16.57 -16.27
CA ALA A 22 5.88 -16.84 -14.84
C ALA A 22 6.65 -18.12 -14.54
N ASP A 23 6.58 -19.09 -15.44
CA ASP A 23 7.28 -20.38 -15.39
C ASP A 23 8.77 -20.25 -15.70
N LEU A 24 9.16 -19.28 -16.53
CA LEU A 24 10.55 -19.04 -16.92
C LEU A 24 11.27 -18.04 -16.02
N TYR A 25 10.56 -17.03 -15.49
CA TYR A 25 11.16 -15.95 -14.70
C TYR A 25 10.26 -15.56 -13.50
N PRO A 26 10.24 -16.34 -12.42
CA PRO A 26 9.39 -16.06 -11.27
C PRO A 26 9.95 -14.91 -10.45
N VAL A 27 9.66 -13.67 -10.86
CA VAL A 27 9.91 -12.48 -10.06
C VAL A 27 8.89 -12.44 -8.93
N ARG A 28 9.33 -12.72 -7.71
CA ARG A 28 8.50 -12.62 -6.51
C ARG A 28 8.36 -11.17 -6.10
N ILE A 29 7.12 -10.74 -5.91
CA ILE A 29 6.78 -9.42 -5.39
C ILE A 29 5.97 -9.56 -4.10
N PRO A 30 6.03 -8.55 -3.21
CA PRO A 30 5.12 -8.47 -2.08
C PRO A 30 3.67 -8.59 -2.55
N SER A 31 2.80 -9.18 -1.72
CA SER A 31 1.36 -9.02 -1.94
C SER A 31 0.97 -7.56 -1.86
N VAL A 32 -0.11 -7.17 -2.54
CA VAL A 32 -0.67 -5.80 -2.45
C VAL A 32 -0.83 -5.35 -1.01
N HIS A 33 -1.42 -6.15 -0.11
CA HIS A 33 -1.58 -5.83 1.32
C HIS A 33 -0.26 -5.47 2.01
N ARG A 34 0.75 -6.35 1.93
CA ARG A 34 2.09 -6.09 2.50
C ARG A 34 2.78 -4.89 1.89
N TYR A 35 2.58 -4.66 0.59
CA TYR A 35 3.10 -3.47 -0.07
C TYR A 35 2.43 -2.21 0.49
N THR A 36 1.10 -2.19 0.56
CA THR A 36 0.31 -1.09 1.13
C THR A 36 0.70 -0.81 2.57
N GLU A 37 0.79 -1.83 3.43
CA GLU A 37 1.26 -1.70 4.82
C GLU A 37 2.63 -1.02 4.87
N ALA A 38 3.60 -1.50 4.07
CA ALA A 38 4.94 -0.94 4.05
C ALA A 38 4.95 0.53 3.60
N VAL A 39 4.16 0.89 2.57
CA VAL A 39 4.10 2.28 2.08
C VAL A 39 3.44 3.19 3.12
N ILE A 40 2.37 2.76 3.80
CA ILE A 40 1.75 3.54 4.89
C ILE A 40 2.78 3.80 5.99
N LEU A 41 3.50 2.76 6.44
CA LEU A 41 4.52 2.90 7.47
C LEU A 41 5.67 3.82 7.05
N LEU A 42 6.14 3.72 5.80
CA LEU A 42 7.18 4.60 5.26
C LEU A 42 6.71 6.04 5.15
N TYR A 43 5.46 6.27 4.73
CA TYR A 43 4.86 7.59 4.69
C TYR A 43 4.82 8.21 6.09
N VAL A 44 4.28 7.49 7.08
CA VAL A 44 4.18 7.95 8.47
C VAL A 44 5.57 8.23 9.05
N LYS A 45 6.51 7.29 8.88
CA LYS A 45 7.88 7.42 9.41
C LYS A 45 8.61 8.64 8.85
N HIS A 46 8.44 8.93 7.56
CA HIS A 46 9.16 10.00 6.87
C HIS A 46 8.28 11.23 6.63
N ARG A 47 7.18 11.39 7.35
CA ARG A 47 6.14 12.40 7.06
C ARG A 47 6.65 13.84 7.04
N GLN A 48 7.68 14.14 7.83
CA GLN A 48 8.31 15.46 7.93
C GLN A 48 9.51 15.64 6.97
N GLU A 49 9.81 14.64 6.16
CA GLU A 49 10.93 14.65 5.21
C GLU A 49 10.42 14.80 3.76
N LEU A 50 11.32 15.15 2.84
CA LEU A 50 10.98 15.32 1.42
C LEU A 50 10.44 14.03 0.79
N GLN A 51 10.87 12.86 1.27
CA GLN A 51 10.41 11.57 0.77
C GLN A 51 8.93 11.30 1.09
N ALA A 52 8.29 12.04 2.00
CA ALA A 52 6.87 11.87 2.32
C ALA A 52 5.98 11.96 1.07
N GLN A 53 6.29 12.90 0.17
CA GLN A 53 5.52 13.09 -1.07
C GLN A 53 5.63 11.88 -1.99
N PHE A 54 6.80 11.24 -2.05
CA PHE A 54 7.00 10.01 -2.82
C PHE A 54 6.15 8.88 -2.26
N TRP A 55 6.17 8.65 -0.93
CA TRP A 55 5.36 7.61 -0.32
C TRP A 55 3.86 7.87 -0.46
N ALA A 56 3.42 9.13 -0.33
CA ALA A 56 2.04 9.52 -0.60
C ALA A 56 1.63 9.23 -2.05
N ALA A 57 2.51 9.50 -3.03
CA ALA A 57 2.25 9.16 -4.43
C ALA A 57 2.17 7.63 -4.66
N MET A 58 2.98 6.84 -3.95
CA MET A 58 2.89 5.38 -4.01
C MET A 58 1.60 4.85 -3.39
N LEU A 59 1.02 5.52 -2.39
CA LEU A 59 -0.32 5.19 -1.88
C LEU A 59 -1.40 5.49 -2.91
N THR A 60 -1.36 6.68 -3.52
CA THR A 60 -2.27 7.03 -4.62
C THR A 60 -2.17 6.05 -5.79
N TYR A 61 -0.96 5.55 -6.08
CA TYR A 61 -0.79 4.50 -7.08
C TYR A 61 -1.57 3.21 -6.73
N VAL A 62 -1.53 2.77 -5.48
CA VAL A 62 -2.31 1.61 -5.03
C VAL A 62 -3.80 1.89 -5.16
N GLU A 63 -4.26 3.04 -4.67
CA GLU A 63 -5.67 3.47 -4.66
C GLU A 63 -6.23 3.58 -6.09
N GLU A 64 -5.49 4.18 -7.03
CA GLU A 64 -6.01 4.45 -8.38
C GLU A 64 -5.74 3.34 -9.40
N TYR A 65 -4.66 2.56 -9.24
CA TYR A 65 -4.24 1.60 -10.26
C TYR A 65 -4.34 0.15 -9.82
N ILE A 66 -4.33 -0.15 -8.52
CA ILE A 66 -4.39 -1.54 -8.04
C ILE A 66 -5.76 -1.88 -7.46
N ASP A 67 -6.28 -1.03 -6.58
CA ASP A 67 -7.53 -1.30 -5.87
C ASP A 67 -8.77 -1.45 -6.76
N PRO A 68 -8.94 -0.70 -7.88
CA PRO A 68 -10.08 -0.87 -8.77
C PRO A 68 -10.21 -2.28 -9.39
N TYR A 69 -9.13 -3.08 -9.35
CA TYR A 69 -9.14 -4.48 -9.76
C TYR A 69 -9.51 -5.45 -8.63
N GLY A 70 -9.99 -4.95 -7.48
CA GLY A 70 -10.41 -5.71 -6.31
C GLY A 70 -9.26 -6.45 -5.62
N ARG A 71 -8.04 -5.93 -5.72
CA ARG A 71 -6.82 -6.62 -5.25
C ARG A 71 -6.41 -6.27 -3.83
N LEU A 72 -6.87 -5.13 -3.33
CA LEU A 72 -6.67 -4.74 -1.94
C LEU A 72 -7.94 -5.06 -1.15
N ASN A 73 -7.91 -6.17 -0.41
CA ASN A 73 -8.93 -6.44 0.58
C ASN A 73 -8.57 -5.69 1.87
N HIS A 74 -9.22 -4.55 2.09
CA HIS A 74 -9.04 -3.73 3.30
C HIS A 74 -9.24 -4.51 4.60
N GLY A 75 -10.04 -5.59 4.59
CA GLY A 75 -10.24 -6.49 5.74
C GLY A 75 -8.99 -7.25 6.19
N LEU A 76 -7.99 -7.39 5.31
CA LEU A 76 -6.70 -8.01 5.61
C LEU A 76 -5.65 -7.03 6.14
N LEU A 77 -5.92 -5.72 6.07
CA LEU A 77 -5.04 -4.70 6.66
C LEU A 77 -5.25 -4.58 8.17
N PRO A 78 -4.21 -4.21 8.92
CA PRO A 78 -4.33 -3.83 10.33
C PRO A 78 -5.41 -2.75 10.56
N PRO A 79 -6.13 -2.77 11.70
CA PRO A 79 -7.21 -1.83 11.95
C PRO A 79 -6.80 -0.35 11.84
N SER A 80 -5.62 0.04 12.34
CA SER A 80 -5.11 1.41 12.27
C SER A 80 -4.85 1.86 10.83
N MET A 81 -4.29 0.97 10.00
CA MET A 81 -4.04 1.24 8.58
C MET A 81 -5.33 1.28 7.76
N ARG A 82 -6.30 0.43 8.08
CA ARG A 82 -7.62 0.46 7.46
C ARG A 82 -8.35 1.77 7.72
N ARG A 83 -8.30 2.25 8.97
CA ARG A 83 -8.85 3.55 9.36
C ARG A 83 -8.16 4.68 8.62
N TYR A 84 -6.83 4.66 8.55
CA TYR A 84 -6.05 5.65 7.80
C TYR A 84 -6.48 5.75 6.33
N LEU A 85 -6.60 4.62 5.61
CA LEU A 85 -7.04 4.63 4.21
C LEU A 85 -8.47 5.16 4.06
N HIS A 86 -9.38 4.73 4.93
CA HIS A 86 -10.76 5.24 4.93
C HIS A 86 -10.80 6.77 5.11
N ASP A 87 -10.11 7.29 6.12
CA ASP A 87 -10.16 8.73 6.46
C ASP A 87 -9.47 9.58 5.38
N ARG A 88 -8.46 9.00 4.70
CA ARG A 88 -7.79 9.59 3.53
C ARG A 88 -8.75 9.68 2.34
N ASP A 89 -9.47 8.61 2.02
CA ASP A 89 -10.43 8.58 0.90
C ASP A 89 -11.58 9.56 1.09
N THR A 90 -12.06 9.71 2.33
CA THR A 90 -13.17 10.62 2.64
C THR A 90 -12.73 12.07 2.84
N GLY A 91 -11.42 12.35 2.84
CA GLY A 91 -10.87 13.67 3.12
C GLY A 91 -11.24 14.18 4.52
N ASP A 92 -11.37 13.26 5.49
CA ASP A 92 -11.88 13.56 6.82
C ASP A 92 -10.88 14.37 7.65
N VAL A 93 -11.41 15.23 8.54
CA VAL A 93 -10.67 16.02 9.52
C VAL A 93 -9.92 15.12 10.51
N GLU A 94 -10.33 13.86 10.65
CA GLU A 94 -9.70 12.88 11.54
C GLU A 94 -8.41 12.22 11.01
N LEU A 95 -7.96 12.52 9.78
CA LEU A 95 -6.75 11.94 9.20
C LEU A 95 -5.51 12.11 10.10
N GLU A 96 -5.37 13.26 10.76
CA GLU A 96 -4.28 13.50 11.71
C GLU A 96 -4.32 12.57 12.92
N ALA A 97 -5.51 12.24 13.41
CA ALA A 97 -5.68 11.31 14.53
C ALA A 97 -5.33 9.87 14.11
N ALA A 98 -5.70 9.47 12.89
CA ALA A 98 -5.33 8.18 12.34
C ALA A 98 -3.79 8.04 12.21
N ILE A 99 -3.12 9.11 11.74
CA ILE A 99 -1.66 9.13 11.65
C ILE A 99 -1.00 9.07 13.02
N ALA A 100 -1.49 9.85 14.00
CA ALA A 100 -0.96 9.81 15.37
C ALA A 100 -1.06 8.41 16.01
N ASN A 101 -2.10 7.63 15.67
CA ASN A 101 -2.22 6.24 16.11
C ASN A 101 -1.15 5.35 15.45
N LEU A 102 -0.90 5.50 14.15
CA LEU A 102 0.14 4.75 13.43
C LEU A 102 1.55 5.09 13.93
N GLU A 103 1.83 6.36 14.24
CA GLU A 103 3.09 6.78 14.85
C GLU A 103 3.31 6.11 16.21
N ARG A 104 2.25 5.99 17.02
CA ARG A 104 2.29 5.29 18.30
C ARG A 104 2.56 3.80 18.13
N ASP A 105 1.88 3.15 17.19
CA ASP A 105 2.08 1.73 16.87
C ASP A 105 3.55 1.46 16.46
N LEU A 106 4.12 2.31 15.61
CA LEU A 106 5.53 2.25 15.20
C LEU A 106 6.52 2.41 16.37
N GLN A 107 6.23 3.30 17.31
CA GLN A 107 7.07 3.50 18.48
C GLN A 107 7.01 2.30 19.44
N LEU A 108 5.86 1.64 19.56
CA LEU A 108 5.69 0.44 20.37
C LEU A 108 6.45 -0.76 19.79
N GLU A 109 6.51 -0.89 18.47
CA GLU A 109 7.32 -1.94 17.81
C GLU A 109 8.85 -1.70 17.92
N ALA A 110 9.28 -0.45 18.12
CA ALA A 110 10.68 -0.10 18.26
C ALA A 110 11.22 -0.21 19.71
N ALA A 111 10.35 -0.48 20.70
CA ALA A 111 10.75 -0.67 22.08
C ALA A 111 11.38 -2.07 22.30
N PRO A 112 12.53 -2.18 23.00
CA PRO A 112 13.28 -3.43 23.16
C PRO A 112 12.59 -4.47 24.06
#